data_AF-A0A946DUV6-F1
#
_entry.id   AF-A0A946DUV6-F1
#
_cell.length_a   1.000
_cell.length_b   1.000
_cell.length_c   1.000
_cell.angle_alpha   90.00
_cell.angle_beta   90.00
_cell.angle_gamma   90.00
#
_symmetry.space_group_name_H-M   'P 1'
#
loop_
_entity.id
_entity.type
_entity.pdbx_description
1 polymer ?
#
loop_
_entity_poly.entity_id
_entity_poly.type
_entity_poly.pdbx_seq_one_letter_code
_entity_poly.pdbx_strand_id
1 'polypeptide(L)'
;MSEDSGRLELDGDVIQYTSTTYPDWIIRIADIRIIGEATNQNGPFADDYVLCFCTGPGMWHEASFYAEGRDSFLTALGARLGAPLQLCLASSSDFASRILWPVEFVDKPMFKYEDVPPITVVDRLLGPMRNWQTYSDHALEALNK
;
A
#
# COMPACT_ATOMS: atom_id res chain seq x y z
N MET A 1 19.12 -6.92 -5.90
CA MET A 1 18.92 -6.43 -4.52
C MET A 1 18.72 -4.94 -4.64
N SER A 2 17.51 -4.45 -4.42
CA SER A 2 17.23 -3.01 -4.41
C SER A 2 17.76 -2.46 -3.09
N GLU A 3 18.97 -1.90 -3.13
CA GLU A 3 19.54 -1.19 -1.96
C GLU A 3 18.78 0.11 -1.64
N ASP A 4 17.79 0.48 -2.48
CA ASP A 4 17.10 1.77 -2.45
C ASP A 4 15.59 1.69 -2.14
N SER A 5 15.07 0.66 -1.45
CA SER A 5 13.61 0.54 -1.19
C SER A 5 13.19 0.91 0.24
N GLY A 6 14.11 1.40 1.06
CA GLY A 6 13.87 1.77 2.46
C GLY A 6 13.87 0.59 3.43
N ARG A 7 13.52 0.86 4.69
CA ARG A 7 13.53 -0.09 5.81
C ARG A 7 12.25 0.02 6.62
N LEU A 8 11.66 -1.12 6.95
CA LEU A 8 10.39 -1.22 7.68
C LEU A 8 10.62 -1.96 9.01
N GLU A 9 10.23 -1.31 10.10
CA GLU A 9 10.48 -1.81 11.45
C GLU A 9 9.26 -1.67 12.35
N LEU A 10 9.20 -2.57 13.34
CA LEU A 10 8.25 -2.51 14.44
C LEU A 10 9.02 -2.29 15.73
N ASP A 11 8.88 -1.10 16.32
CA ASP A 11 9.45 -0.75 17.62
C ASP A 11 8.31 -0.62 18.66
N GLY A 12 8.16 -1.63 19.51
CA GLY A 12 7.06 -1.71 20.46
C GLY A 12 5.69 -1.74 19.77
N ASP A 13 4.94 -0.63 19.90
CA ASP A 13 3.61 -0.43 19.31
C ASP A 13 3.62 0.60 18.17
N VAL A 14 4.80 0.85 17.59
CA VAL A 14 5.02 1.85 16.54
C VAL A 14 5.58 1.17 15.29
N ILE A 15 5.03 1.54 14.15
CA ILE A 15 5.58 1.22 12.83
C ILE A 15 6.45 2.39 12.40
N GLN A 16 7.67 2.09 11.97
CA GLN A 16 8.57 3.05 11.35
C GLN A 16 8.89 2.60 9.93
N TYR A 17 8.81 3.53 8.99
CA TYR A 17 9.36 3.37 7.66
C TYR A 17 10.38 4.48 7.40
N THR A 18 11.61 4.07 7.12
CA THR A 18 12.67 4.95 6.63
C THR A 18 12.79 4.74 5.13
N SER A 19 12.46 5.78 4.35
CA SER A 19 12.54 5.72 2.91
C SER A 19 13.86 6.29 2.42
N THR A 20 14.32 5.77 1.30
CA THR A 20 15.48 6.27 0.54
C THR A 20 15.09 7.37 -0.45
N THR A 21 13.80 7.42 -0.83
CA THR A 21 13.28 8.26 -1.93
C THR A 21 12.18 9.21 -1.47
N TYR A 22 11.34 8.78 -0.54
CA TYR A 22 10.18 9.54 -0.04
C TYR A 22 10.43 10.00 1.40
N PRO A 23 9.53 10.80 2.00
CA PRO A 23 9.63 11.13 3.41
C PRO A 23 9.43 9.90 4.31
N ASP A 24 10.23 9.83 5.37
CA ASP A 24 10.04 8.89 6.47
C ASP A 24 8.70 9.13 7.17
N TRP A 25 8.15 8.08 7.76
CA TRP A 25 6.95 8.19 8.57
C TRP A 25 6.93 7.22 9.74
N ILE A 26 6.14 7.59 10.74
CA ILE A 26 5.99 6.89 12.01
C ILE A 26 4.51 6.90 12.37
N ILE A 27 3.92 5.73 12.62
CA ILE A 27 2.51 5.61 13.06
C ILE A 27 2.38 4.57 14.18
N ARG A 28 1.41 4.75 15.08
CA ARG A 28 1.11 3.76 16.13
C ARG A 28 0.19 2.68 15.57
N ILE A 29 0.38 1.43 16.01
CA ILE A 29 -0.50 0.31 15.62
C ILE A 29 -1.97 0.63 15.96
N ALA A 30 -2.22 1.26 17.11
CA ALA A 30 -3.57 1.63 17.56
C ALA A 30 -4.29 2.64 16.66
N ASP A 31 -3.54 3.38 15.84
CA ASP A 31 -4.11 4.36 14.90
C ASP A 31 -4.44 3.72 13.55
N ILE A 32 -3.95 2.51 13.28
CA ILE A 32 -4.23 1.79 12.03
C ILE A 32 -5.70 1.38 12.01
N ARG A 33 -6.32 1.60 10.85
CA ARG A 33 -7.69 1.20 10.53
C ARG A 33 -7.73 0.24 9.36
N ILE A 34 -6.80 0.38 8.42
CA ILE A 34 -6.63 -0.55 7.29
C ILE A 34 -5.14 -0.79 7.06
N ILE A 35 -4.80 -2.03 6.77
CA ILE A 35 -3.55 -2.41 6.11
C ILE A 35 -3.93 -3.05 4.79
N GLY A 36 -3.29 -2.62 3.70
CA GLY A 36 -3.47 -3.22 2.40
C GLY A 36 -2.17 -3.27 1.62
N GLU A 37 -2.30 -3.76 0.41
CA GLU A 37 -1.23 -3.75 -0.58
C GLU A 37 -1.78 -3.25 -1.92
N ALA A 38 -0.93 -2.61 -2.70
CA ALA A 38 -1.29 -2.08 -4.00
C ALA A 38 -0.13 -2.15 -4.98
N THR A 39 -0.45 -2.36 -6.26
CA THR A 39 0.48 -2.23 -7.37
C THR A 39 0.18 -1.02 -8.22
N ASN A 40 1.20 -0.42 -8.81
CA ASN A 40 1.09 0.71 -9.73
C ASN A 40 1.77 0.40 -11.08
N GLN A 41 1.57 1.25 -12.09
CA GLN A 41 2.13 1.07 -13.43
C GLN A 41 3.58 1.57 -13.59
N ASN A 42 4.25 1.99 -12.52
CA ASN A 42 5.61 2.54 -12.61
C ASN A 42 6.69 1.44 -12.78
N GLY A 43 6.29 0.17 -12.75
CA GLY A 43 7.16 -0.97 -13.06
C GLY A 43 7.61 -0.98 -14.52
N PRO A 44 8.74 -1.65 -14.85
CA PRO A 44 9.60 -2.45 -13.97
C PRO A 44 10.81 -1.68 -13.38
N PHE A 45 10.89 -0.36 -13.59
CA PHE A 45 12.09 0.44 -13.23
C PHE A 45 11.94 1.25 -11.93
N ALA A 46 10.75 1.29 -11.34
CA ALA A 46 10.46 1.94 -10.06
C ALA A 46 9.64 1.00 -9.16
N ASP A 47 9.58 1.30 -7.86
CA ASP A 47 8.81 0.54 -6.88
C ASP A 47 7.31 0.52 -7.29
N ASP A 48 6.90 -0.62 -7.82
CA ASP A 48 5.61 -0.87 -8.42
C ASP A 48 4.64 -1.61 -7.49
N TYR A 49 5.10 -1.91 -6.28
CA TYR A 49 4.40 -2.70 -5.29
C TYR A 49 4.64 -2.12 -3.90
N VAL A 50 3.56 -1.72 -3.24
CA VAL A 50 3.60 -1.01 -1.95
C VAL A 50 2.66 -1.63 -0.93
N LEU A 51 3.05 -1.52 0.33
CA LEU A 51 2.20 -1.72 1.50
C LEU A 51 1.56 -0.37 1.86
N CYS A 52 0.26 -0.39 2.13
CA CYS A 52 -0.52 0.81 2.46
C CYS A 52 -1.07 0.73 3.88
N PHE A 53 -0.81 1.75 4.71
CA PHE A 53 -1.28 1.85 6.08
C PHE A 53 -2.19 3.06 6.24
N CYS A 54 -3.45 2.86 6.60
CA CYS A 54 -4.44 3.93 6.72
C CYS A 54 -4.80 4.17 8.17
N THR A 55 -4.77 5.44 8.59
CA THR A 55 -5.18 5.88 9.92
C THR A 55 -6.53 6.62 9.91
N GLY A 56 -7.05 6.94 8.72
CA GLY A 56 -8.32 7.63 8.51
C GLY A 56 -8.65 7.83 7.02
N PRO A 57 -9.70 8.60 6.69
CA PRO A 57 -10.20 8.74 5.31
C PRO A 57 -9.41 9.69 4.41
N GLY A 58 -8.49 10.48 4.95
CA GLY A 58 -7.82 11.55 4.21
C GLY A 58 -6.48 11.18 3.58
N MET A 59 -5.81 10.13 4.07
CA MET A 59 -4.44 9.80 3.71
C MET A 59 -4.10 8.36 4.12
N TRP A 60 -3.26 7.71 3.30
CA TRP A 60 -2.54 6.50 3.66
C TRP A 60 -1.03 6.74 3.60
N HIS A 61 -0.30 5.93 4.36
CA HIS A 61 1.16 5.86 4.33
C HIS A 61 1.58 4.67 3.48
N GLU A 62 2.59 4.86 2.64
CA GLU A 62 3.12 3.81 1.78
C GLU A 62 4.51 3.40 2.24
N ALA A 63 4.76 2.09 2.23
CA ALA A 63 6.11 1.53 2.29
C ALA A 63 6.32 0.63 1.09
N SER A 64 7.55 0.61 0.56
CA SER A 64 7.91 -0.32 -0.50
C SER A 64 7.69 -1.75 -0.08
N PHE A 65 7.13 -2.57 -0.98
CA PHE A 65 7.18 -4.03 -0.83
C PHE A 65 8.64 -4.51 -0.75
N TYR A 66 9.60 -3.84 -1.37
CA TYR A 66 10.98 -4.31 -1.38
C TYR A 66 11.81 -3.80 -0.19
N ALA A 67 11.17 -3.16 0.80
CA ALA A 67 11.85 -2.63 1.98
C ALA A 67 12.57 -3.71 2.80
N GLU A 68 13.76 -3.37 3.30
CA GLU A 68 14.48 -4.21 4.26
C GLU A 68 13.63 -4.43 5.52
N GLY A 69 13.63 -5.66 6.05
CA GLY A 69 12.89 -6.00 7.26
C GLY A 69 11.41 -6.31 7.07
N ARG A 70 10.86 -6.18 5.84
CA ARG A 70 9.44 -6.44 5.53
C ARG A 70 8.91 -7.75 6.12
N ASP A 71 9.58 -8.87 5.88
CA ASP A 71 9.03 -10.19 6.23
C ASP A 71 8.95 -10.39 7.75
N SER A 72 9.99 -9.99 8.49
CA SER A 72 9.99 -10.02 9.95
C SER A 72 8.98 -9.02 10.52
N PHE A 73 8.87 -7.85 9.90
CA PHE A 73 7.88 -6.83 10.26
C PHE A 73 6.45 -7.36 10.10
N LEU A 74 6.07 -7.91 8.94
CA LEU A 74 4.71 -8.39 8.67
C LEU A 74 4.33 -9.54 9.60
N THR A 75 5.30 -10.43 9.87
CA THR A 75 5.12 -11.52 10.82
C THR A 75 4.82 -10.99 12.23
N ALA A 76 5.63 -10.04 12.72
CA ALA A 76 5.46 -9.45 14.04
C ALA A 76 4.17 -8.63 14.16
N LEU A 77 3.86 -7.79 13.15
CA LEU A 77 2.66 -6.98 13.12
C LEU A 77 1.40 -7.85 13.04
N GLY A 78 1.39 -8.88 12.19
CA GLY A 78 0.28 -9.82 12.12
C GLY A 78 0.01 -10.53 13.44
N ALA A 79 1.07 -10.92 14.17
CA ALA A 79 0.94 -11.48 15.51
C ALA A 79 0.31 -10.49 16.51
N ARG A 80 0.64 -9.20 16.42
CA ARG A 80 0.04 -8.15 17.26
C ARG A 80 -1.43 -7.90 16.92
N LEU A 81 -1.79 -7.98 15.65
CA LEU A 81 -3.16 -7.78 15.16
C LEU A 81 -4.04 -9.03 15.32
N GLY A 82 -3.46 -10.18 15.67
CA GLY A 82 -4.16 -11.46 15.75
C GLY A 82 -4.59 -12.01 14.39
N ALA A 83 -3.95 -11.57 13.29
CA ALA A 83 -4.28 -11.97 11.93
C ALA A 83 -3.03 -12.01 11.04
N PRO A 84 -2.85 -13.03 10.18
CA PRO A 84 -1.72 -13.08 9.27
C PRO A 84 -1.85 -12.02 8.17
N LEU A 85 -0.76 -11.31 7.88
CA LEU A 85 -0.68 -10.34 6.77
C LEU A 85 -0.03 -11.00 5.56
N GLN A 86 -0.84 -11.65 4.71
CA GLN A 86 -0.35 -12.39 3.54
C GLN A 86 -0.44 -11.56 2.26
N LEU A 87 0.71 -11.32 1.64
CA LEU A 87 0.85 -10.60 0.39
C LEU A 87 0.62 -11.52 -0.81
N CYS A 88 -0.06 -11.04 -1.85
CA CYS A 88 -0.36 -11.88 -3.02
C CYS A 88 -0.32 -11.18 -4.38
N LEU A 89 0.11 -9.92 -4.47
CA LEU A 89 0.16 -9.18 -5.73
C LEU A 89 1.51 -9.27 -6.45
N ALA A 90 2.45 -10.08 -5.94
CA ALA A 90 3.70 -10.38 -6.64
C ALA A 90 3.37 -10.99 -8.03
N SER A 91 3.82 -10.32 -9.10
CA SER A 91 3.53 -10.61 -10.52
C SER A 91 2.24 -10.02 -11.10
N SER A 92 1.53 -9.14 -10.38
CA SER A 92 0.46 -8.34 -11.00
C SER A 92 1.08 -7.33 -11.98
N SER A 93 0.57 -7.30 -13.21
CA SER A 93 0.95 -6.29 -14.22
C SER A 93 -0.10 -5.19 -14.38
N ASP A 94 -1.20 -5.29 -13.63
CA ASP A 94 -2.31 -4.34 -13.61
C ASP A 94 -2.35 -3.56 -12.28
N PHE A 95 -3.11 -2.47 -12.25
CA PHE A 95 -3.48 -1.78 -11.02
C PHE A 95 -4.35 -2.70 -10.15
N ALA A 96 -3.73 -3.31 -9.15
CA ALA A 96 -4.43 -4.16 -8.20
C ALA A 96 -4.23 -3.59 -6.80
N SER A 97 -5.26 -3.71 -5.97
CA SER A 97 -5.12 -3.46 -4.55
C SER A 97 -6.06 -4.33 -3.76
N ARG A 98 -5.65 -4.67 -2.54
CA ARG A 98 -6.46 -5.47 -1.62
C ARG A 98 -6.19 -5.11 -0.17
N ILE A 99 -7.20 -5.30 0.65
CA ILE A 99 -7.12 -5.18 2.10
C ILE A 99 -6.53 -6.47 2.68
N LEU A 100 -5.58 -6.33 3.59
CA LEU A 100 -4.94 -7.39 4.37
C LEU A 100 -5.46 -7.44 5.81
N TRP A 101 -5.91 -6.29 6.33
CA TRP A 101 -6.52 -6.15 7.65
C TRP A 101 -7.40 -4.88 7.64
N PRO A 102 -8.59 -4.88 8.27
CA PRO A 102 -9.11 -5.88 9.21
C PRO A 102 -9.70 -7.12 8.54
N VAL A 103 -9.82 -8.21 9.31
CA VAL A 103 -10.11 -9.57 8.80
C VAL A 103 -11.43 -9.67 8.04
N GLU A 104 -12.41 -8.84 8.38
CA GLU A 104 -13.73 -8.83 7.74
C GLU A 104 -13.69 -8.33 6.29
N PHE A 105 -12.62 -7.62 5.92
CA PHE A 105 -12.46 -7.00 4.61
C PHE A 105 -11.29 -7.57 3.80
N VAL A 106 -10.65 -8.64 4.29
CA VAL A 106 -9.54 -9.30 3.58
C VAL A 106 -9.94 -9.62 2.14
N ASP A 107 -9.01 -9.37 1.22
CA ASP A 107 -9.13 -9.55 -0.23
C ASP A 107 -10.12 -8.60 -0.92
N LYS A 108 -10.83 -7.73 -0.19
CA LYS A 108 -11.63 -6.68 -0.82
C LYS A 108 -10.72 -5.63 -1.45
N PRO A 109 -11.13 -5.02 -2.58
CA PRO A 109 -10.39 -3.92 -3.19
C PRO A 109 -10.16 -2.81 -2.18
N MET A 110 -8.91 -2.34 -2.05
CA MET A 110 -8.60 -1.21 -1.18
C MET A 110 -8.86 0.12 -1.90
N PHE A 111 -8.53 0.17 -3.18
CA PHE A 111 -8.63 1.37 -4.00
C PHE A 111 -9.52 1.17 -5.22
N LYS A 112 -10.04 2.29 -5.71
CA LYS A 112 -10.58 2.48 -7.05
C LYS A 112 -9.55 3.28 -7.85
N TYR A 113 -9.39 2.91 -9.11
CA TYR A 113 -8.51 3.58 -10.05
C TYR A 113 -9.38 4.18 -11.16
N GLU A 114 -9.29 5.50 -11.35
CA GLU A 114 -9.99 6.22 -12.41
C GLU A 114 -8.98 6.79 -13.38
N ASP A 115 -9.13 6.50 -14.67
CA ASP A 115 -8.25 7.02 -15.70
C ASP A 115 -8.29 8.55 -15.72
N VAL A 116 -7.11 9.18 -15.65
CA VAL A 116 -7.03 10.63 -15.88
C VAL A 116 -7.24 10.86 -17.38
N PRO A 117 -8.18 11.75 -17.78
CA PRO A 117 -8.39 12.04 -19.19
C PRO A 117 -7.08 12.44 -19.86
N PRO A 118 -6.80 11.94 -21.08
CA PRO A 118 -5.55 12.21 -21.76
C PRO A 118 -5.43 13.70 -22.07
N ILE A 119 -4.43 14.36 -21.49
CA ILE A 119 -4.18 15.79 -21.67
C ILE A 119 -3.38 16.01 -22.96
N THR A 120 -2.47 15.09 -23.28
CA THR A 120 -1.58 15.19 -24.45
C THR A 120 -1.95 14.23 -25.58
N VAL A 121 -1.43 14.50 -26.78
CA VAL A 121 -1.61 13.62 -27.96
C VAL A 121 -0.92 12.27 -27.75
N VAL A 122 0.17 12.24 -26.99
CA VAL A 122 0.86 10.99 -26.62
C VAL A 122 -0.02 10.13 -25.72
N ASP A 123 -0.67 10.73 -24.71
CA ASP A 123 -1.61 10.02 -23.82
C ASP A 123 -2.80 9.42 -24.60
N ARG A 124 -3.26 10.08 -25.68
CA ARG A 124 -4.33 9.53 -26.53
C ARG A 124 -3.88 8.32 -27.36
N LEU A 125 -2.59 8.25 -27.71
CA LEU A 125 -2.03 7.19 -28.54
C LEU A 125 -1.61 5.97 -27.71
N LEU A 126 -1.07 6.20 -26.51
CA LEU A 126 -0.53 5.16 -25.64
C LEU A 126 -1.51 4.74 -24.52
N GLY A 127 -2.64 5.42 -24.39
CA GLY A 127 -3.56 5.25 -23.27
C GLY A 127 -3.19 6.13 -22.07
N PRO A 128 -4.09 6.27 -21.09
CA PRO A 128 -3.83 7.06 -19.90
C PRO A 128 -2.66 6.46 -19.11
N MET A 129 -1.57 7.21 -18.97
CA MET A 129 -0.38 6.82 -18.19
C MET A 129 -0.50 7.19 -16.70
N ARG A 130 -1.65 7.74 -16.27
CA ARG A 130 -1.90 8.20 -14.91
C ARG A 130 -3.35 7.88 -14.54
N ASN A 131 -3.56 7.46 -13.30
CA ASN A 131 -4.88 7.32 -12.71
C ASN A 131 -5.01 8.17 -11.45
N TRP A 132 -6.25 8.46 -11.09
CA TRP A 132 -6.60 8.87 -9.74
C TRP A 132 -6.87 7.63 -8.91
N GLN A 133 -6.18 7.55 -7.78
CA GLN A 133 -6.35 6.51 -6.80
C GLN A 133 -7.17 7.07 -5.63
N THR A 134 -8.29 6.42 -5.32
CA THR A 134 -9.16 6.79 -4.20
C THR A 134 -9.57 5.53 -3.44
N TYR A 135 -9.99 5.66 -2.18
CA TYR A 135 -10.48 4.51 -1.42
C TYR A 135 -11.72 3.88 -2.08
N SER A 136 -11.77 2.55 -2.06
CA SER A 136 -12.98 1.82 -2.45
C SER A 136 -14.10 1.99 -1.42
N ASP A 137 -15.32 1.61 -1.77
CA ASP A 137 -16.46 1.66 -0.82
C ASP A 137 -16.23 0.71 0.37
N HIS A 138 -15.55 -0.41 0.15
CA HIS A 138 -15.16 -1.35 1.21
C HIS A 138 -14.13 -0.74 2.15
N ALA A 139 -13.14 -0.02 1.62
CA ALA A 139 -12.15 0.67 2.43
C ALA A 139 -12.81 1.81 3.24
N LEU A 140 -13.70 2.59 2.62
CA LEU A 140 -14.45 3.63 3.34
C LEU A 140 -15.36 3.04 4.43
N GLU A 141 -16.00 1.90 4.19
CA GLU A 141 -16.76 1.19 5.22
C GLU A 141 -15.87 0.77 6.39
N ALA A 142 -14.69 0.18 6.11
CA ALA A 142 -13.74 -0.24 7.14
C ALA A 142 -13.18 0.94 7.95
N LEU A 143 -12.94 2.10 7.32
CA LEU A 143 -12.44 3.31 8.00
C LEU A 143 -13.46 3.98 8.94
N ASN A 144 -14.75 3.72 8.75
CA ASN A 144 -15.84 4.35 9.51
C ASN A 144 -16.40 3.46 10.64
N LYS A 145 -15.83 2.27 10.86
CA LYS A 145 -16.14 1.39 11.99
C LYS A 145 -15.39 1.81 13.26
#